data_AF-A0A4T0V321-F1
#
_entry.id   AF-A0A4T0V321-F1
#
_cell.length_a   1.000
_cell.length_b   1.000
_cell.length_c   1.000
_cell.angle_alpha   90.00
_cell.angle_beta   90.00
_cell.angle_gamma   90.00
#
_symmetry.space_group_name_H-M   'P 1'
#
loop_
_entity.id
_entity.type
_entity.pdbx_description
1 polymer ?
#
loop_
_entity_poly.entity_id
_entity_poly.type
_entity_poly.pdbx_seq_one_letter_code
_entity_poly.pdbx_strand_id
1 'polypeptide(L)'
;MPASRSARQRKAGVEAGPLADVRIDLSPDDSFAYKISCTQCEVPRPGSGTRAWSTRRKGEDNGYIAAMDRWIFHLVAQHPDAEAPCLAYLDQAQARLQERRDARG
;
A
#
# COMPACT_ATOMS: atom_id res chain seq x y z
N MET A 1 12.59 -21.88 -0.82
CA MET A 1 12.64 -20.84 -1.88
C MET A 1 11.80 -19.65 -1.43
N PRO A 2 12.35 -18.43 -1.38
CA PRO A 2 11.54 -17.23 -1.15
C PRO A 2 10.50 -17.07 -2.28
N ALA A 3 9.27 -16.71 -1.94
CA ALA A 3 8.19 -16.55 -2.92
C ALA A 3 8.59 -15.58 -4.03
N SER A 4 8.34 -15.95 -5.29
CA SER A 4 8.64 -15.12 -6.46
C SER A 4 7.90 -13.78 -6.41
N ARG A 5 8.42 -12.77 -7.14
CA ARG A 5 7.78 -11.45 -7.30
C ARG A 5 6.28 -11.58 -7.65
N SER A 6 5.95 -12.46 -8.60
CA SER A 6 4.58 -12.67 -9.04
C SER A 6 3.70 -13.29 -7.95
N ALA A 7 4.22 -14.22 -7.14
CA ALA A 7 3.50 -14.77 -6.01
C ALA A 7 3.22 -13.70 -4.93
N ARG A 8 4.21 -12.86 -4.63
CA ARG A 8 4.06 -11.74 -3.68
C ARG A 8 3.04 -10.72 -4.16
N GLN A 9 3.06 -10.37 -5.45
CA GLN A 9 2.13 -9.41 -6.02
C GLN A 9 0.68 -9.93 -5.97
N ARG A 10 0.46 -11.21 -6.33
CA ARG A 10 -0.86 -11.84 -6.23
C ARG A 10 -1.39 -11.85 -4.80
N LYS A 11 -0.56 -12.27 -3.84
CA LYS A 11 -0.92 -12.25 -2.42
C LYS A 11 -1.31 -10.83 -1.96
N ALA A 12 -0.46 -9.85 -2.27
CA ALA A 12 -0.72 -8.47 -1.91
C ALA A 12 -2.00 -7.91 -2.57
N GLY A 13 -2.30 -8.29 -3.81
CA GLY A 13 -3.54 -7.93 -4.49
C GLY A 13 -4.79 -8.52 -3.84
N VAL A 14 -4.75 -9.81 -3.49
CA VAL A 14 -5.85 -10.47 -2.76
C VAL A 14 -6.09 -9.79 -1.41
N GLU A 15 -5.02 -9.48 -0.68
CA GLU A 15 -5.15 -8.82 0.61
C GLU A 15 -5.66 -7.37 0.51
N ALA A 16 -5.21 -6.61 -0.48
CA ALA A 16 -5.60 -5.22 -0.66
C ALA A 16 -7.06 -5.06 -1.14
N GLY A 17 -7.68 -6.10 -1.69
CA GLY A 17 -9.08 -6.10 -2.09
C GLY A 17 -9.34 -5.51 -3.49
N PRO A 18 -10.61 -5.43 -3.91
CA PRO A 18 -11.00 -5.19 -5.31
C PRO A 18 -10.71 -3.77 -5.81
N LEU A 19 -10.57 -2.79 -4.89
CA LEU A 19 -10.26 -1.40 -5.26
C LEU A 19 -8.76 -1.14 -5.48
N ALA A 20 -7.91 -2.16 -5.28
CA ALA A 20 -6.47 -2.02 -5.36
C ALA A 20 -5.88 -2.59 -6.67
N ASP A 21 -5.09 -1.77 -7.39
CA ASP A 21 -4.10 -2.26 -8.37
C ASP A 21 -2.73 -2.36 -7.69
N VAL A 22 -2.28 -3.59 -7.43
CA VAL A 22 -1.00 -3.88 -6.77
C VAL A 22 0.06 -4.29 -7.77
N ARG A 23 1.18 -3.56 -7.77
CA ARG A 23 2.37 -3.86 -8.55
C ARG A 23 3.58 -3.93 -7.65
N ILE A 24 4.48 -4.86 -7.94
CA ILE A 24 5.81 -4.89 -7.33
C ILE A 24 6.80 -4.53 -8.42
N ASP A 25 7.55 -3.45 -8.25
CA ASP A 25 8.65 -3.06 -9.13
C ASP A 25 9.98 -3.57 -8.55
N LEU A 26 11.00 -3.70 -9.39
CA LEU A 26 12.38 -3.86 -8.95
C LEU A 26 13.03 -2.47 -8.91
N SER A 27 13.61 -2.13 -7.77
CA SER A 27 14.45 -0.95 -7.62
C SER A 27 15.83 -1.20 -8.23
N PRO A 28 16.64 -0.15 -8.48
CA PRO A 28 18.00 -0.30 -9.01
C PRO A 28 18.97 -1.09 -8.11
N ASP A 29 18.63 -1.24 -6.83
CA ASP A 29 19.34 -2.00 -5.81
C ASP A 29 18.82 -3.46 -5.68
N ASP A 30 18.09 -3.94 -6.69
CA ASP A 30 17.38 -5.24 -6.71
C ASP A 30 16.35 -5.44 -5.59
N SER A 31 16.01 -4.40 -4.83
CA SER A 31 14.95 -4.45 -3.83
C SER A 31 13.56 -4.40 -4.46
N PHE A 32 12.59 -5.08 -3.85
CA PHE A 32 11.20 -5.02 -4.28
C PHE A 32 10.52 -3.73 -3.80
N ALA A 33 10.03 -2.90 -4.72
CA ALA A 33 9.22 -1.73 -4.41
C ALA A 33 7.73 -2.06 -4.59
N TYR A 34 6.96 -2.00 -3.50
CA TYR A 34 5.51 -2.23 -3.54
C TYR A 34 4.81 -0.94 -3.94
N LYS A 35 3.93 -1.03 -4.92
CA LYS A 35 3.02 0.02 -5.34
C LYS A 35 1.58 -0.46 -5.24
N ILE A 36 0.74 0.29 -4.53
CA ILE A 36 -0.70 0.05 -4.45
C ILE A 36 -1.39 1.31 -4.99
N SER A 37 -2.32 1.15 -5.92
CA SER A 37 -3.09 2.25 -6.52
C SER A 37 -4.58 2.03 -6.29
N CYS A 38 -5.32 3.09 -5.98
CA CYS A 38 -6.78 3.04 -5.94
C CYS A 38 -7.33 3.09 -7.36
N THR A 39 -8.30 2.24 -7.68
CA THR A 39 -8.98 2.26 -8.98
C THR A 39 -10.08 3.32 -9.06
N GLN A 40 -10.47 3.93 -7.94
CA GLN A 40 -11.57 4.90 -7.87
C GLN A 40 -11.14 6.33 -7.53
N CYS A 41 -10.09 6.49 -6.71
CA CYS A 41 -9.64 7.83 -6.31
C CYS A 41 -8.63 8.41 -7.29
N GLU A 42 -8.88 9.64 -7.73
CA GLU A 42 -7.92 10.45 -8.47
C GLU A 42 -7.39 11.60 -7.62
N VAL A 43 -6.11 11.92 -7.80
CA VAL A 43 -5.43 13.06 -7.18
C VAL A 43 -4.86 13.99 -8.25
N PRO A 44 -4.82 15.31 -8.00
CA PRO A 44 -4.18 16.26 -8.91
C PRO A 44 -2.71 15.90 -9.16
N ARG A 45 -2.30 16.02 -10.42
CA ARG A 45 -0.93 15.84 -10.88
C ARG A 45 -0.44 17.14 -11.51
N PRO A 46 0.49 17.86 -10.87
CA PRO A 46 1.02 19.12 -11.39
C PRO A 46 1.47 18.97 -12.86
N GLY A 47 0.96 19.84 -13.72
CA GLY A 47 1.32 19.91 -15.13
C GLY A 47 0.77 18.80 -16.06
N SER A 48 -0.09 17.89 -15.58
CA SER A 48 -0.58 16.78 -16.43
C SER A 48 -2.00 16.29 -16.12
N GLY A 49 -2.78 17.02 -15.32
CA GLY A 49 -4.18 16.69 -15.01
C GLY A 49 -4.34 15.94 -13.70
N THR A 50 -4.99 14.78 -13.72
CA THR A 50 -5.17 13.90 -12.55
C THR A 50 -4.43 12.58 -12.72
N ARG A 51 -4.22 11.86 -11.62
CA ARG A 51 -3.72 10.48 -11.62
C ARG A 51 -4.41 9.69 -10.52
N ALA A 52 -4.50 8.38 -10.68
CA ALA A 52 -4.94 7.51 -9.59
C ALA A 52 -4.11 7.75 -8.31
N TRP A 53 -4.79 7.81 -7.17
CA TRP A 53 -4.13 7.79 -5.87
C TRP A 53 -3.27 6.53 -5.79
N SER A 54 -2.02 6.66 -5.35
CA SER A 54 -1.15 5.51 -5.15
C SER A 54 -0.11 5.76 -4.08
N THR A 55 0.35 4.67 -3.47
CA THR A 55 1.51 4.66 -2.59
C THR A 55 2.58 3.73 -3.14
N ARG A 56 3.86 4.15 -3.09
CA ARG A 56 5.01 3.35 -3.51
C ARG A 56 6.06 3.32 -2.40
N ARG A 57 6.50 2.13 -1.96
CA ARG A 57 7.46 1.96 -0.86
C ARG A 57 8.53 0.93 -1.22
N LYS A 58 9.80 1.26 -0.94
CA LYS A 58 10.94 0.35 -1.10
C LYS A 58 10.88 -0.78 -0.07
N GLY A 59 11.39 -1.94 -0.44
CA GLY A 59 11.26 -3.20 0.30
C GLY A 59 12.27 -3.45 1.40
N GLU A 60 13.27 -2.58 1.60
CA GLU A 60 14.39 -2.82 2.53
C GLU A 60 13.93 -3.09 3.97
N ASP A 61 12.90 -2.41 4.46
CA ASP A 61 12.39 -2.60 5.84
C ASP A 61 10.86 -2.75 5.86
N ASN A 62 10.36 -3.82 5.23
CA ASN A 62 8.93 -4.15 5.13
C ASN A 62 8.11 -3.18 4.26
N GLY A 63 8.63 -2.83 3.07
CA GLY A 63 7.92 -2.01 2.08
C GLY A 63 6.50 -2.47 1.75
N TYR A 64 6.25 -3.77 1.89
CA TYR A 64 4.91 -4.34 1.84
C TYR A 64 3.98 -3.80 2.96
N ILE A 65 4.38 -3.93 4.23
CA ILE A 65 3.60 -3.44 5.38
C ILE A 65 3.43 -1.92 5.28
N ALA A 66 4.50 -1.19 4.95
CA ALA A 66 4.42 0.26 4.83
C ALA A 66 3.48 0.74 3.70
N ALA A 67 3.44 0.02 2.58
CA ALA A 67 2.48 0.28 1.51
C ALA A 67 1.05 -0.10 1.94
N MET A 68 0.90 -1.26 2.60
CA MET A 68 -0.40 -1.77 3.05
C MET A 68 -1.02 -0.86 4.12
N ASP A 69 -0.26 -0.37 5.11
CA ASP A 69 -0.74 0.58 6.11
C ASP A 69 -1.35 1.82 5.46
N ARG A 70 -0.65 2.39 4.48
CA ARG A 70 -1.14 3.56 3.76
C ARG A 70 -2.38 3.25 2.93
N TRP A 71 -2.45 2.05 2.36
CA TRP A 71 -3.64 1.59 1.65
C TRP A 71 -4.83 1.43 2.60
N ILE A 72 -4.65 0.77 3.74
CA ILE A 72 -5.69 0.62 4.77
C ILE A 72 -6.23 1.97 5.21
N PHE A 73 -5.35 2.93 5.51
CA PHE A 73 -5.80 4.28 5.89
C PHE A 73 -6.54 5.01 4.77
N HIS A 74 -6.13 4.83 3.52
CA HIS A 74 -6.86 5.39 2.39
C HIS A 74 -8.23 4.74 2.23
N LEU A 75 -8.32 3.41 2.36
CA LEU A 75 -9.55 2.65 2.22
C LEU A 75 -10.56 3.07 3.30
N VAL A 76 -10.17 3.09 4.58
CA VAL A 76 -11.05 3.52 5.69
C VAL A 76 -11.51 4.98 5.54
N ALA A 77 -10.65 5.86 5.00
CA ALA A 77 -10.97 7.27 4.88
C ALA A 77 -11.81 7.63 3.64
N GLN A 78 -11.63 6.93 2.52
CA GLN A 78 -12.24 7.28 1.23
C GLN A 78 -13.31 6.27 0.78
N HIS A 79 -13.25 5.05 1.31
CA HIS A 79 -14.14 3.94 0.96
C HIS A 79 -14.59 3.19 2.23
N PRO A 80 -15.33 3.84 3.13
CA PRO A 80 -15.74 3.24 4.42
C PRO A 80 -16.58 1.97 4.25
N ASP A 81 -17.28 1.83 3.13
CA ASP A 81 -18.12 0.68 2.80
C ASP A 81 -17.38 -0.42 2.03
N ALA A 82 -16.10 -0.22 1.70
CA ALA A 82 -15.34 -1.22 0.95
C ALA A 82 -14.81 -2.32 1.86
N GLU A 83 -15.02 -3.57 1.45
CA GLU A 83 -14.46 -4.74 2.13
C GLU A 83 -13.12 -5.16 1.50
N ALA A 84 -12.12 -5.38 2.35
CA ALA A 84 -10.83 -5.93 1.94
C ALA A 84 -10.20 -6.73 3.09
N PRO A 85 -9.52 -7.87 2.81
CA PRO A 85 -8.85 -8.64 3.86
C PRO A 85 -7.83 -7.83 4.66
N CYS A 86 -7.19 -6.82 4.07
CA CYS A 86 -6.22 -5.97 4.75
C CYS A 86 -6.83 -5.14 5.90
N LEU A 87 -8.15 -4.94 5.94
CA LEU A 87 -8.81 -4.20 7.02
C LEU A 87 -8.71 -4.92 8.37
N ALA A 88 -8.50 -6.24 8.37
CA ALA A 88 -8.17 -6.99 9.59
C ALA A 88 -6.88 -6.49 10.27
N TYR A 89 -6.04 -5.73 9.55
CA TYR A 89 -4.79 -5.19 10.06
C TYR A 89 -4.85 -3.70 10.43
N LEU A 90 -6.05 -3.11 10.48
CA LEU A 90 -6.24 -1.69 10.80
C LEU A 90 -5.61 -1.31 12.15
N ASP A 91 -5.88 -2.08 13.20
CA ASP A 91 -5.38 -1.78 14.55
C ASP A 91 -3.84 -1.82 14.60
N GLN A 92 -3.22 -2.77 13.92
CA GLN A 92 -1.75 -2.83 13.90
C GLN A 92 -1.16 -1.71 13.02
N ALA A 93 -1.85 -1.30 11.95
CA ALA A 93 -1.44 -0.14 11.17
C ALA A 93 -1.49 1.15 11.99
N GLN A 94 -2.53 1.31 12.82
CA GLN A 94 -2.66 2.42 13.77
C GLN A 94 -1.56 2.39 14.84
N ALA A 95 -1.29 1.22 15.43
CA ALA A 95 -0.21 1.04 16.41
C ALA A 95 1.15 1.46 15.83
N ARG A 96 1.51 0.99 14.63
CA ARG A 96 2.74 1.41 13.93
C ARG A 96 2.78 2.91 13.62
N LEU A 97 1.63 3.53 13.34
CA LEU A 97 1.57 4.97 13.15
C LEU A 97 1.85 5.72 14.46
N GLN A 98 1.30 5.24 15.56
CA GLN A 98 1.53 5.82 16.88
C GLN A 98 2.99 5.68 17.30
N GLU A 99 3.58 4.48 17.21
CA GLU A 99 5.00 4.25 17.49
C GLU A 99 5.92 5.19 16.70
N ARG A 100 5.62 5.42 15.42
CA ARG A 100 6.38 6.37 14.57
C ARG A 100 6.21 7.83 14.99
N ARG A 101 5.07 8.21 15.59
CA ARG A 101 4.84 9.56 16.12
C ARG A 101 5.60 9.73 17.42
N ASP A 102 5.53 8.74 18.30
CA ASP A 102 6.20 8.75 19.60
C ASP A 102 7.73 8.79 19.42
N ALA A 103 8.27 8.03 18.47
CA ALA A 103 9.71 8.07 18.16
C ALA A 103 10.21 9.39 17.54
N ARG A 104 9.31 10.29 17.15
CA ARG A 104 9.65 11.61 16.57
C ARG A 104 9.42 12.77 17.54
N GLY A 105 8.67 12.54 18.63
CA GLY A 105 8.43 13.51 19.70
C GLY A 105 9.56 13.49 20.70
#